data_AF-A0A2R7JY83-F1
#
_entry.id   AF-A0A2R7JY83-F1
#
_cell.length_a   1.000
_cell.length_b   1.000
_cell.length_c   1.000
_cell.angle_alpha   90.00
_cell.angle_beta   90.00
_cell.angle_gamma   90.00
#
_symmetry.space_group_name_H-M   'P 1'
#
loop_
_entity.id
_entity.type
_entity.pdbx_description
1 polymer ?
#
loop_
_entity_poly.entity_id
_entity_poly.type
_entity_poly.pdbx_seq_one_letter_code
_entity_poly.pdbx_strand_id
1 'polypeptide(L)'
;MGDTTTISWAQKTYNAWIGCQKVGPLCENCYAEERDQRFEGGEHWGPGAPRRETAISTRNAPLRWQREAEREGVRYRVFCASLSDWADNAVPDSWRMGIADKIRATPNLDWMLLTKRIGNVERYLGMMFPEGVPSNVWLGISVGTQTEADRDIWRACRAKLDLGISVLFLSMEPLLERVEIEAVDWADIDVVLVGGESGRKARHLDIDWARDLLRQARAAGKAFHMKQLSQADHPQSYGDFETFPADLQVRELPA
;
A
#
# COMPACT_ATOMS: atom_id res chain seq x y z
N MET A 1 14.50 -0.30 4.82
CA MET A 1 14.01 1.08 4.58
C MET A 1 15.09 1.79 3.82
N GLY A 2 14.74 2.50 2.76
CA GLY A 2 15.74 2.94 1.82
C GLY A 2 15.34 4.19 1.07
N ASP A 3 16.37 4.92 0.64
CA ASP A 3 16.30 6.04 -0.30
C ASP A 3 15.93 5.57 -1.72
N THR A 4 15.91 4.26 -1.94
CA THR A 4 15.45 3.55 -3.13
C THR A 4 14.69 2.28 -2.71
N THR A 5 13.71 1.84 -3.52
CA THR A 5 12.89 0.65 -3.27
C THR A 5 12.65 -0.13 -4.56
N THR A 6 12.46 -1.44 -4.46
CA THR A 6 12.07 -2.31 -5.58
C THR A 6 10.56 -2.32 -5.83
N ILE A 7 9.79 -1.62 -4.99
CA ILE A 7 8.35 -1.46 -5.12
C ILE A 7 8.09 -0.46 -6.25
N SER A 8 7.72 -0.96 -7.43
CA SER A 8 7.73 -0.18 -8.68
C SER A 8 6.77 1.01 -8.74
N TRP A 9 5.80 1.10 -7.83
CA TRP A 9 4.86 2.22 -7.74
C TRP A 9 5.30 3.31 -6.73
N ALA A 10 6.38 3.12 -5.97
CA ALA A 10 6.91 4.09 -5.00
C ALA A 10 8.40 4.37 -5.22
N GLN A 11 8.87 5.57 -4.86
CA GLN A 11 10.30 5.89 -4.88
C GLN A 11 10.96 5.66 -3.52
N LYS A 12 10.22 5.87 -2.43
CA LYS A 12 10.72 5.74 -1.06
C LYS A 12 9.79 4.82 -0.24
N THR A 13 10.32 4.21 0.82
CA THR A 13 9.53 3.42 1.78
C THR A 13 9.76 3.90 3.20
N TYR A 14 8.67 4.06 3.95
CA TYR A 14 8.70 4.58 5.31
C TYR A 14 8.02 3.63 6.29
N ASN A 15 8.61 3.48 7.48
CA ASN A 15 7.97 2.80 8.61
C ASN A 15 8.30 3.54 9.90
N ALA A 16 7.29 3.98 10.64
CA ALA A 16 7.48 4.49 11.99
C ALA A 16 7.71 3.34 13.01
N TRP A 17 7.19 2.15 12.71
CA TRP A 17 7.41 0.94 13.49
C TRP A 17 7.40 -0.31 12.59
N ILE A 18 7.87 -1.41 13.17
CA ILE A 18 7.88 -2.76 12.61
C ILE A 18 6.87 -3.61 13.40
N GLY A 19 6.12 -4.42 12.67
CA GLY A 19 5.13 -5.33 13.25
C GLY A 19 3.69 -4.92 12.96
N CYS A 20 2.82 -5.92 12.81
CA CYS A 20 1.38 -5.74 12.75
C CYS A 20 0.63 -7.02 13.16
N GLN A 21 -0.69 -6.92 13.30
CA GLN A 21 -1.56 -8.08 13.49
C GLN A 21 -2.08 -8.63 12.16
N LYS A 22 -2.20 -9.94 12.03
CA LYS A 22 -2.85 -10.57 10.87
C LYS A 22 -4.38 -10.38 10.95
N VAL A 23 -5.00 -10.00 9.83
CA VAL A 23 -6.45 -9.68 9.78
C VAL A 23 -7.20 -10.36 8.63
N GLY A 24 -6.52 -11.11 7.77
CA GLY A 24 -7.16 -11.72 6.61
C GLY A 24 -6.24 -12.63 5.80
N PRO A 25 -6.75 -13.21 4.70
CA PRO A 25 -6.04 -14.18 3.86
C PRO A 25 -4.76 -13.62 3.22
N LEU A 26 -4.69 -12.31 2.98
CA LEU A 26 -3.50 -11.63 2.48
C LEU A 26 -2.33 -11.61 3.49
N CYS A 27 -2.56 -11.98 4.75
CA CYS A 27 -1.53 -12.00 5.80
C CYS A 27 -0.87 -13.38 5.98
N GLU A 28 -1.32 -14.42 5.27
CA GLU A 28 -0.87 -15.79 5.48
C GLU A 28 0.64 -15.96 5.23
N ASN A 29 1.13 -15.51 4.07
CA ASN A 29 2.54 -15.56 3.68
C ASN A 29 3.17 -14.15 3.64
N CYS A 30 2.99 -13.39 4.72
CA CYS A 30 3.43 -12.00 4.78
C CYS A 30 4.97 -11.87 4.66
N TYR A 31 5.45 -11.22 3.60
CA TYR A 31 6.89 -11.00 3.40
C TYR A 31 7.53 -10.21 4.55
N ALA A 32 6.78 -9.30 5.18
CA ALA A 32 7.29 -8.45 6.25
C ALA A 32 7.53 -9.25 7.54
N GLU A 33 6.68 -10.25 7.82
CA GLU A 33 6.86 -11.20 8.91
C GLU A 33 8.08 -12.11 8.67
N GLU A 34 8.24 -12.65 7.46
CA GLU A 34 9.44 -13.43 7.10
C GLU A 34 10.71 -12.58 7.26
N ARG A 35 10.67 -11.31 6.86
CA ARG A 35 11.77 -10.37 7.06
C ARG A 35 12.04 -10.13 8.56
N ASP A 36 10.99 -9.98 9.38
CA ASP A 36 11.12 -9.81 10.83
C ASP A 36 11.83 -10.99 11.49
N GLN A 37 11.42 -12.21 11.14
CA GLN A 37 12.06 -13.46 11.60
C GLN A 37 13.55 -13.50 11.24
N ARG A 38 13.91 -12.97 10.06
CA ARG A 38 15.29 -13.02 9.57
C ARG A 38 16.20 -11.94 10.14
N PHE A 39 15.68 -10.73 10.38
CA PHE A 39 16.53 -9.55 10.64
C PHE A 39 16.20 -8.79 11.92
N GLU A 40 15.05 -9.04 12.54
CA GLU A 40 14.51 -8.19 13.60
C GLU A 40 14.13 -8.96 14.87
N GLY A 41 14.21 -10.31 14.86
CA GLY A 41 13.98 -11.17 16.02
C GLY A 41 12.72 -12.03 15.92
N GLY A 42 11.78 -11.70 15.03
CA GLY A 42 10.60 -12.55 14.76
C GLY A 42 9.48 -12.46 15.79
N GLU A 43 9.48 -11.44 16.65
CA GLU A 43 8.54 -11.33 17.78
C GLU A 43 7.45 -10.28 17.54
N HIS A 44 7.43 -9.58 16.40
CA HIS A 44 6.61 -8.38 16.23
C HIS A 44 5.29 -8.59 15.46
N TRP A 45 4.98 -9.82 15.08
CA TRP A 45 3.80 -10.16 14.28
C TRP A 45 2.76 -10.98 15.05
N GLY A 46 1.49 -10.64 14.86
CA GLY A 46 0.35 -11.41 15.36
C GLY A 46 -0.32 -10.85 16.62
N PRO A 47 -1.34 -11.57 17.13
CA PRO A 47 -2.09 -11.14 18.31
C PRO A 47 -1.19 -11.02 19.55
N GLY A 48 -1.26 -9.88 20.24
CA GLY A 48 -0.49 -9.63 21.46
C GLY A 48 1.01 -9.36 21.25
N ALA A 49 1.54 -9.51 20.04
CA ALA A 49 2.95 -9.26 19.74
C ALA A 49 3.32 -7.78 19.97
N PRO A 50 4.45 -7.45 20.61
CA PRO A 50 4.89 -6.07 20.72
C PRO A 50 5.23 -5.50 19.34
N ARG A 51 4.93 -4.22 19.10
CA ARG A 51 5.43 -3.51 17.91
C ARG A 51 6.71 -2.79 18.29
N ARG A 52 7.64 -2.66 17.35
CA ARG A 52 8.94 -2.04 17.61
C ARG A 52 9.08 -0.75 16.85
N GLU A 53 9.22 0.36 17.57
CA GLU A 53 9.48 1.66 16.95
C GLU A 53 10.81 1.62 16.16
N THR A 54 10.83 2.24 14.98
CA THR A 54 12.06 2.34 14.20
C THR A 54 12.98 3.43 14.73
N ALA A 55 14.26 3.36 14.36
CA ALA A 55 15.26 4.34 14.78
C ALA A 55 14.83 5.77 14.43
N ILE A 56 15.23 6.74 15.25
CA ILE A 56 14.91 8.18 15.01
C ILE A 56 15.40 8.62 13.62
N SER A 57 16.57 8.14 13.18
CA SER A 57 17.12 8.42 11.85
C SER A 57 16.19 7.96 10.72
N THR A 58 15.54 6.80 10.88
CA THR A 58 14.51 6.31 9.97
C THR A 58 13.29 7.21 9.99
N ARG A 59 12.75 7.52 11.18
CA ARG A 59 11.56 8.36 11.33
C ARG A 59 11.78 9.77 10.78
N ASN A 60 13.01 10.27 10.80
CA ASN A 60 13.38 11.58 10.26
C ASN A 60 13.82 11.57 8.78
N ALA A 61 13.95 10.41 8.13
CA ALA A 61 14.33 10.31 6.72
C ALA A 61 13.44 11.13 5.76
N PRO A 62 12.10 11.24 5.96
CA PRO A 62 11.24 12.07 5.10
C PRO A 62 11.67 13.53 5.02
N LEU A 63 12.24 14.10 6.09
CA LEU A 63 12.71 15.48 6.06
C LEU A 63 13.88 15.67 5.10
N ARG A 64 14.72 14.64 4.91
CA ARG A 64 15.77 14.65 3.89
C ARG A 64 15.17 14.54 2.50
N TRP A 65 14.24 13.60 2.28
CA TRP A 65 13.58 13.41 0.99
C TRP A 65 12.80 14.64 0.55
N GLN A 66 12.18 15.37 1.48
CA GLN A 66 11.52 16.64 1.19
C GLN A 66 12.48 17.66 0.60
N ARG A 67 13.66 17.86 1.21
CA ARG A 67 14.67 18.79 0.68
C ARG A 67 15.22 18.35 -0.69
N GLU A 68 15.35 17.04 -0.89
CA GLU A 68 15.76 16.43 -2.16
C GLU A 68 14.71 16.73 -3.26
N ALA A 69 13.44 16.45 -2.96
CA ALA A 69 12.29 16.70 -3.83
C ALA A 69 12.12 18.20 -4.18
N GLU A 70 12.25 19.09 -3.18
CA GLU A 70 12.23 20.55 -3.37
C GLU A 70 13.31 21.01 -4.35
N ARG A 71 14.54 20.54 -4.15
CA ARG A 71 15.69 20.90 -4.99
C ARG A 71 15.53 20.40 -6.42
N GLU A 72 14.94 19.23 -6.60
CA GLU A 72 14.75 18.60 -7.91
C GLU A 72 13.47 19.05 -8.62
N GLY A 73 12.57 19.76 -7.93
CA GLY A 73 11.28 20.19 -8.47
C GLY A 73 10.34 19.01 -8.77
N VAL A 74 10.46 17.92 -8.03
CA VAL A 74 9.67 16.69 -8.21
C VAL A 74 8.87 16.36 -6.95
N ARG A 75 7.91 15.45 -7.08
CA ARG A 75 7.25 14.81 -5.94
C ARG A 75 7.68 13.35 -5.86
N TYR A 76 8.00 12.88 -4.65
CA TYR A 76 8.27 11.45 -4.44
C TYR A 76 7.07 10.78 -3.79
N ARG A 77 6.68 9.62 -4.33
CA ARG A 77 5.73 8.72 -3.68
C ARG A 77 6.45 7.93 -2.59
N VAL A 78 5.90 8.01 -1.38
CA VAL A 78 6.40 7.38 -0.17
C VAL A 78 5.40 6.33 0.28
N PHE A 79 5.77 5.06 0.15
CA PHE A 79 4.94 3.97 0.67
C PHE A 79 5.04 3.89 2.19
N CYS A 80 3.90 4.09 2.86
CA CYS A 80 3.74 3.95 4.30
C CYS A 80 2.57 2.96 4.60
N ALA A 81 2.80 1.76 5.13
CA ALA A 81 4.03 1.24 5.69
C ALA A 81 4.40 -0.11 5.06
N SER A 82 5.68 -0.31 4.75
CA SER A 82 6.17 -1.53 4.09
C SER A 82 6.49 -2.68 5.05
N LEU A 83 6.50 -2.44 6.36
CA LEU A 83 6.84 -3.41 7.42
C LEU A 83 5.87 -3.31 8.61
N SER A 84 4.73 -2.65 8.41
CA SER A 84 3.66 -2.49 9.40
C SER A 84 2.35 -2.09 8.71
N ASP A 85 1.30 -1.86 9.49
CA ASP A 85 0.04 -1.29 9.03
C ASP A 85 -0.25 -0.05 9.89
N TRP A 86 -0.33 1.13 9.27
CA TRP A 86 -0.46 2.41 10.01
C TRP A 86 -1.75 2.52 10.82
N ALA A 87 -2.77 1.74 10.45
CA ALA A 87 -4.07 1.67 11.12
C ALA A 87 -4.16 0.50 12.13
N ASP A 88 -3.03 -0.08 12.57
CA ASP A 88 -3.01 -1.21 13.51
C ASP A 88 -3.37 -0.83 14.96
N ASN A 89 -4.49 -1.34 15.48
CA ASN A 89 -5.04 -0.97 16.81
C ASN A 89 -4.05 -1.07 17.99
N ALA A 90 -3.02 -1.90 17.88
CA ALA A 90 -2.11 -2.18 18.99
C ALA A 90 -0.98 -1.14 19.17
N VAL A 91 -0.84 -0.16 18.28
CA VAL A 91 0.17 0.90 18.46
C VAL A 91 -0.39 2.13 19.18
N PRO A 92 0.42 2.81 20.01
CA PRO A 92 0.03 4.07 20.64
C PRO A 92 -0.29 5.14 19.60
N ASP A 93 -1.29 5.97 19.88
CA ASP A 93 -1.67 7.07 18.99
C ASP A 93 -0.53 8.09 18.80
N SER A 94 0.38 8.24 19.78
CA SER A 94 1.56 9.09 19.65
C SER A 94 2.48 8.69 18.48
N TRP A 95 2.54 7.39 18.12
CA TRP A 95 3.32 6.94 16.97
C TRP A 95 2.68 7.37 15.66
N ARG A 96 1.34 7.33 15.58
CA ARG A 96 0.58 7.86 14.43
C ARG A 96 0.73 9.36 14.30
N MET A 97 0.70 10.09 15.42
CA MET A 97 0.97 11.53 15.40
C MET A 97 2.37 11.83 14.86
N GLY A 98 3.36 11.00 15.16
CA GLY A 98 4.68 11.09 14.53
C GLY A 98 4.65 10.93 13.00
N ILE A 99 3.77 10.07 12.45
CA ILE A 99 3.54 9.99 10.99
C ILE A 99 2.86 11.28 10.50
N ALA A 100 1.81 11.75 11.18
CA ALA A 100 1.08 12.96 10.80
C ALA A 100 2.00 14.19 10.73
N ASP A 101 2.92 14.33 11.69
CA ASP A 101 3.90 15.41 11.73
C ASP A 101 4.86 15.35 10.53
N LYS A 102 5.27 14.14 10.11
CA LYS A 102 6.08 14.00 8.88
C LYS A 102 5.29 14.34 7.64
N ILE A 103 4.04 13.91 7.53
CA ILE A 103 3.18 14.25 6.39
C ILE A 103 3.05 15.77 6.26
N ARG A 104 2.72 16.48 7.34
CA ARG A 104 2.62 17.96 7.36
C ARG A 104 3.92 18.65 6.98
N ALA A 105 5.05 18.14 7.48
CA ALA A 105 6.36 18.74 7.24
C ALA A 105 6.94 18.44 5.85
N THR A 106 6.26 17.63 5.02
CA THR A 106 6.81 17.15 3.74
C THR A 106 5.82 17.25 2.57
N PRO A 107 5.40 18.47 2.19
CA PRO A 107 4.36 18.68 1.18
C PRO A 107 4.74 18.19 -0.24
N ASN A 108 6.02 17.95 -0.54
CA ASN A 108 6.49 17.40 -1.82
C ASN A 108 6.64 15.87 -1.80
N LEU A 109 6.17 15.22 -0.74
CA LEU A 109 6.09 13.77 -0.66
C LEU A 109 4.62 13.35 -0.75
N ASP A 110 4.27 12.52 -1.73
CA ASP A 110 2.98 11.85 -1.84
C ASP A 110 2.97 10.62 -0.94
N TRP A 111 2.29 10.70 0.20
CA TRP A 111 2.23 9.65 1.21
C TRP A 111 1.17 8.63 0.87
N MET A 112 1.61 7.46 0.39
CA MET A 112 0.74 6.32 0.09
C MET A 112 0.48 5.53 1.37
N LEU A 113 -0.62 5.86 2.06
CA LEU A 113 -1.06 5.23 3.30
C LEU A 113 -1.90 3.98 3.00
N LEU A 114 -1.26 2.81 2.97
CA LEU A 114 -1.91 1.53 2.68
C LEU A 114 -2.27 0.77 3.97
N THR A 115 -3.49 0.23 4.05
CA THR A 115 -3.95 -0.59 5.18
C THR A 115 -4.85 -1.76 4.75
N LYS A 116 -4.99 -2.77 5.63
CA LYS A 116 -6.03 -3.80 5.54
C LYS A 116 -7.22 -3.53 6.49
N ARG A 117 -7.24 -2.36 7.13
CA ARG A 117 -8.19 -2.03 8.21
C ARG A 117 -8.98 -0.78 7.86
N ILE A 118 -9.73 -0.84 6.75
CA ILE A 118 -10.51 0.30 6.28
C ILE A 118 -11.45 0.86 7.37
N GLY A 119 -12.00 -0.01 8.22
CA GLY A 119 -12.86 0.40 9.35
C GLY A 119 -12.19 1.30 10.40
N ASN A 120 -10.86 1.43 10.38
CA ASN A 120 -10.11 2.29 11.29
C ASN A 120 -9.71 3.65 10.67
N VAL A 121 -9.88 3.81 9.36
CA VAL A 121 -9.31 4.93 8.59
C VAL A 121 -9.91 6.27 9.02
N GLU A 122 -11.23 6.41 9.06
CA GLU A 122 -11.89 7.65 9.46
C GLU A 122 -11.48 8.09 10.87
N ARG A 123 -11.46 7.16 11.83
CA ARG A 123 -11.02 7.42 13.20
C ARG A 123 -9.58 7.97 13.23
N TYR A 124 -8.66 7.27 12.58
CA TYR A 124 -7.24 7.63 12.69
C TYR A 124 -6.87 8.84 11.85
N LEU A 125 -7.43 9.00 10.64
CA LEU A 125 -7.20 10.22 9.86
C LEU A 125 -7.85 11.44 10.49
N GLY A 126 -9.07 11.32 11.05
CA GLY A 126 -9.70 12.42 11.78
C GLY A 126 -8.91 12.84 13.03
N MET A 127 -8.32 11.87 13.74
CA MET A 127 -7.40 12.16 14.86
C MET A 127 -6.08 12.79 14.36
N MET A 128 -5.48 12.23 13.32
CA MET A 128 -4.20 12.69 12.78
C MET A 128 -4.32 14.08 12.16
N PHE A 129 -5.45 14.41 11.56
CA PHE A 129 -5.69 15.62 10.78
C PHE A 129 -7.08 16.23 11.06
N PRO A 130 -7.31 16.79 12.26
CA PRO A 130 -8.61 17.31 12.66
C PRO A 130 -9.08 18.51 11.81
N GLU A 131 -8.15 19.20 11.14
CA GLU A 131 -8.42 20.34 10.26
C GLU A 131 -8.62 19.93 8.79
N GLY A 132 -8.61 18.63 8.49
CA GLY A 132 -8.71 18.08 7.14
C GLY A 132 -7.44 17.38 6.69
N VAL A 133 -7.61 16.32 5.89
CA VAL A 133 -6.49 15.50 5.42
C VAL A 133 -5.66 16.27 4.38
N PRO A 134 -4.32 16.35 4.52
CA PRO A 134 -3.47 17.02 3.55
C PRO A 134 -3.58 16.43 2.14
N SER A 135 -3.51 17.27 1.11
CA SER A 135 -3.64 16.87 -0.30
C SER A 135 -2.56 15.91 -0.78
N ASN A 136 -1.41 15.85 -0.08
CA ASN A 136 -0.32 14.93 -0.33
C ASN A 136 -0.50 13.56 0.37
N VAL A 137 -1.69 13.24 0.87
CA VAL A 137 -2.04 11.91 1.40
C VAL A 137 -2.86 11.15 0.37
N TRP A 138 -2.37 9.98 -0.01
CA TRP A 138 -3.10 8.99 -0.79
C TRP A 138 -3.57 7.88 0.14
N LEU A 139 -4.85 7.49 0.05
CA LEU A 139 -5.40 6.36 0.80
C LEU A 139 -5.33 5.09 -0.04
N GLY A 140 -4.84 4.01 0.57
CA GLY A 140 -4.86 2.69 -0.05
C GLY A 140 -5.50 1.64 0.83
N ILE A 141 -6.22 0.71 0.22
CA ILE A 141 -6.64 -0.53 0.86
C ILE A 141 -6.03 -1.74 0.16
N SER A 142 -5.63 -2.76 0.93
CA SER A 142 -5.29 -4.06 0.35
C SER A 142 -6.53 -4.94 0.27
N VAL A 143 -6.84 -5.42 -0.93
CA VAL A 143 -7.94 -6.36 -1.21
C VAL A 143 -7.46 -7.36 -2.25
N GLY A 144 -7.56 -8.66 -2.01
CA GLY A 144 -7.09 -9.66 -2.98
C GLY A 144 -8.07 -10.81 -3.21
N THR A 145 -9.27 -10.69 -2.65
CA THR A 145 -10.39 -11.63 -2.82
C THR A 145 -11.68 -10.84 -3.07
N GLN A 146 -12.67 -11.46 -3.72
CA GLN A 146 -13.98 -10.86 -3.94
C GLN A 146 -14.66 -10.54 -2.61
N THR A 147 -14.52 -11.43 -1.62
CA THR A 147 -15.07 -11.19 -0.27
C THR A 147 -14.47 -9.95 0.39
N GLU A 148 -13.16 -9.70 0.24
CA GLU A 148 -12.55 -8.46 0.72
C GLU A 148 -12.99 -7.25 -0.11
N ALA A 149 -13.10 -7.40 -1.43
CA ALA A 149 -13.57 -6.34 -2.33
C ALA A 149 -14.98 -5.84 -1.96
N ASP A 150 -15.95 -6.76 -1.87
CA ASP A 150 -17.35 -6.48 -1.51
C ASP A 150 -17.46 -5.83 -0.12
N ARG A 151 -16.58 -6.22 0.80
CA ARG A 151 -16.58 -5.71 2.18
C ARG A 151 -16.01 -4.30 2.28
N ASP A 152 -14.92 -4.01 1.55
CA ASP A 152 -14.02 -2.90 1.85
C ASP A 152 -13.98 -1.79 0.79
N ILE A 153 -14.20 -2.08 -0.49
CA ILE A 153 -14.02 -1.07 -1.56
C ILE A 153 -14.98 0.10 -1.39
N TRP A 154 -16.28 -0.17 -1.26
CA TRP A 154 -17.29 0.89 -1.08
C TRP A 154 -17.02 1.75 0.17
N ARG A 155 -16.44 1.15 1.23
CA ARG A 155 -16.05 1.88 2.46
C ARG A 155 -14.88 2.81 2.19
N ALA A 156 -13.93 2.40 1.36
CA ALA A 156 -12.81 3.24 0.96
C ALA A 156 -13.24 4.37 0.02
N CYS A 157 -14.18 4.11 -0.91
CA CYS A 157 -14.81 5.15 -1.72
C CYS A 157 -15.51 6.18 -0.84
N ARG A 158 -16.31 5.74 0.15
CA ARG A 158 -16.94 6.63 1.14
C ARG A 158 -15.90 7.43 1.93
N ALA A 159 -14.87 6.78 2.47
CA ALA A 159 -13.83 7.46 3.24
C ALA A 159 -13.07 8.50 2.39
N LYS A 160 -12.86 8.23 1.09
CA LYS A 160 -12.27 9.21 0.17
C LYS A 160 -13.13 10.48 0.11
N LEU A 161 -14.44 10.33 -0.10
CA LEU A 161 -15.38 11.44 -0.21
C LEU A 161 -15.50 12.21 1.11
N ASP A 162 -15.72 11.52 2.22
CA ASP A 162 -15.98 12.13 3.52
C ASP A 162 -14.76 12.88 4.08
N LEU A 163 -13.54 12.41 3.77
CA LEU A 163 -12.29 13.00 4.25
C LEU A 163 -11.59 13.90 3.22
N GLY A 164 -12.13 14.02 2.01
CA GLY A 164 -11.52 14.82 0.92
C GLY A 164 -10.17 14.29 0.46
N ILE A 165 -9.99 12.95 0.40
CA ILE A 165 -8.74 12.34 -0.04
C ILE A 165 -8.55 12.54 -1.55
N SER A 166 -7.34 12.95 -1.95
CA SER A 166 -7.02 13.24 -3.36
C SER A 166 -6.94 11.99 -4.22
N VAL A 167 -6.31 10.92 -3.71
CA VAL A 167 -6.12 9.67 -4.44
C VAL A 167 -6.49 8.46 -3.57
N LEU A 168 -7.35 7.59 -4.11
CA LEU A 168 -7.68 6.27 -3.61
C LEU A 168 -7.08 5.21 -4.53
N PHE A 169 -6.26 4.33 -3.97
CA PHE A 169 -5.70 3.19 -4.68
C PHE A 169 -6.11 1.85 -4.07
N LEU A 170 -6.35 0.86 -4.92
CA LEU A 170 -6.51 -0.53 -4.49
C LEU A 170 -5.18 -1.26 -4.67
N SER A 171 -4.69 -1.89 -3.62
CA SER A 171 -3.49 -2.72 -3.65
C SER A 171 -3.90 -4.20 -3.63
N MET A 172 -4.01 -4.78 -4.81
CA MET A 172 -4.37 -6.17 -5.04
C MET A 172 -3.12 -7.01 -5.21
N GLU A 173 -2.31 -7.02 -4.14
CA GLU A 173 -1.01 -7.71 -4.08
C GLU A 173 -0.79 -8.36 -2.70
N PRO A 174 -0.98 -9.69 -2.58
CA PRO A 174 -1.28 -10.62 -3.66
C PRO A 174 -2.75 -10.54 -4.11
N LEU A 175 -3.00 -10.63 -5.42
CA LEU A 175 -4.31 -11.00 -5.97
C LEU A 175 -4.46 -12.52 -5.88
N LEU A 176 -5.41 -13.00 -5.09
CA LEU A 176 -5.55 -14.43 -4.76
C LEU A 176 -6.68 -15.14 -5.53
N GLU A 177 -7.58 -14.37 -6.14
CA GLU A 177 -8.65 -14.88 -7.00
C GLU A 177 -9.11 -13.78 -7.96
N ARG A 178 -10.01 -14.14 -8.88
CA ARG A 178 -10.68 -13.16 -9.76
C ARG A 178 -11.55 -12.22 -8.91
N VAL A 179 -11.43 -10.92 -9.17
CA VAL A 179 -12.24 -9.88 -8.51
C VAL A 179 -12.94 -9.01 -9.55
N GLU A 180 -14.24 -8.84 -9.37
CA GLU A 180 -15.08 -7.87 -10.08
C GLU A 180 -15.32 -6.67 -9.17
N ILE A 181 -15.00 -5.47 -9.65
CA ILE A 181 -15.25 -4.22 -8.96
C ILE A 181 -16.54 -3.62 -9.53
N GLU A 182 -17.46 -3.21 -8.64
CA GLU A 182 -18.73 -2.63 -9.06
C GLU A 182 -18.52 -1.33 -9.85
N ALA A 183 -19.34 -1.13 -10.90
CA ALA A 183 -19.27 0.05 -11.75
C ALA A 183 -19.40 1.37 -10.98
N VAL A 184 -20.15 1.37 -9.87
CA VAL A 184 -20.35 2.55 -9.03
C VAL A 184 -19.08 2.94 -8.27
N ASP A 185 -18.30 1.97 -7.80
CA ASP A 185 -17.08 2.22 -7.05
C ASP A 185 -15.96 2.79 -7.92
N TRP A 186 -15.95 2.44 -9.21
CA TRP A 186 -14.98 2.96 -10.16
C TRP A 186 -15.00 4.49 -10.29
N ALA A 187 -16.09 5.17 -9.91
CA ALA A 187 -16.14 6.62 -9.88
C ALA A 187 -15.04 7.20 -8.98
N ASP A 188 -14.80 6.57 -7.82
CA ASP A 188 -13.95 7.09 -6.75
C ASP A 188 -12.57 6.43 -6.68
N ILE A 189 -12.36 5.29 -7.33
CA ILE A 189 -11.04 4.64 -7.44
C ILE A 189 -10.19 5.38 -8.49
N ASP A 190 -8.92 5.68 -8.20
CA ASP A 190 -8.01 6.34 -9.15
C ASP A 190 -7.04 5.36 -9.80
N VAL A 191 -6.59 4.34 -9.05
CA VAL A 191 -5.65 3.34 -9.56
C VAL A 191 -5.79 1.99 -8.87
N VAL A 192 -5.63 0.93 -9.66
CA VAL A 192 -5.50 -0.45 -9.16
C VAL A 192 -4.07 -0.93 -9.36
N LEU A 193 -3.41 -1.27 -8.26
CA LEU A 193 -2.08 -1.89 -8.23
C LEU A 193 -2.26 -3.40 -8.12
N VAL A 194 -1.74 -4.17 -9.07
CA VAL A 194 -1.89 -5.63 -9.10
C VAL A 194 -0.54 -6.30 -8.99
N GLY A 195 -0.47 -7.36 -8.19
CA GLY A 195 0.72 -8.19 -8.12
C GLY A 195 0.50 -9.56 -7.52
N GLY A 196 1.37 -10.50 -7.86
CA GLY A 196 1.42 -11.83 -7.26
C GLY A 196 2.20 -11.86 -5.94
N GLU A 197 2.06 -12.97 -5.22
CA GLU A 197 2.73 -13.17 -3.93
C GLU A 197 4.23 -13.40 -4.09
N SER A 198 4.99 -12.98 -3.08
CA SER A 198 6.44 -13.11 -3.00
C SER A 198 6.85 -14.28 -2.11
N GLY A 199 8.05 -14.82 -2.33
CA GLY A 199 8.69 -15.78 -1.44
C GLY A 199 8.44 -17.25 -1.80
N ARG A 200 9.04 -18.15 -1.03
CA ARG A 200 9.02 -19.60 -1.29
C ARG A 200 7.63 -20.24 -1.14
N LYS A 201 6.73 -19.55 -0.43
CA LYS A 201 5.35 -19.98 -0.20
C LYS A 201 4.35 -19.19 -1.05
N ALA A 202 4.84 -18.46 -2.07
CA ALA A 202 3.99 -17.68 -2.95
C ALA A 202 2.83 -18.53 -3.49
N ARG A 203 1.61 -18.01 -3.37
CA ARG A 203 0.41 -18.60 -3.96
C ARG A 203 0.29 -18.24 -5.44
N HIS A 204 -0.45 -19.08 -6.17
CA HIS A 204 -0.73 -18.89 -7.59
C HIS A 204 -1.40 -17.53 -7.86
N LEU A 205 -1.01 -16.89 -8.97
CA LEU A 205 -1.71 -15.78 -9.60
C LEU A 205 -2.09 -16.23 -11.02
N ASP A 206 -3.38 -16.36 -11.30
CA ASP A 206 -3.83 -16.49 -12.68
C ASP A 206 -3.71 -15.13 -13.38
N ILE A 207 -2.93 -15.10 -14.46
CA ILE A 207 -2.69 -13.90 -15.28
C ILE A 207 -4.00 -13.34 -15.84
N ASP A 208 -5.00 -14.19 -16.10
CA ASP A 208 -6.28 -13.72 -16.63
C ASP A 208 -7.08 -12.91 -15.61
N TRP A 209 -6.85 -13.08 -14.30
CA TRP A 209 -7.44 -12.21 -13.28
C TRP A 209 -6.86 -10.79 -13.35
N ALA A 210 -5.55 -10.67 -13.58
CA ALA A 210 -4.91 -9.37 -13.78
C ALA A 210 -5.38 -8.68 -15.08
N ARG A 211 -5.55 -9.45 -16.16
CA ARG A 211 -6.13 -8.95 -17.43
C ARG A 211 -7.57 -8.49 -17.25
N ASP A 212 -8.35 -9.19 -16.44
CA ASP A 212 -9.72 -8.81 -16.12
C ASP A 212 -9.76 -7.44 -15.43
N LEU A 213 -8.94 -7.23 -14.41
CA LEU A 213 -8.81 -5.94 -13.72
C LEU A 213 -8.30 -4.83 -14.64
N LEU A 214 -7.34 -5.12 -15.53
CA LEU A 214 -6.88 -4.15 -16.53
C LEU A 214 -8.03 -3.72 -17.45
N ARG A 215 -8.88 -4.66 -17.89
CA ARG A 215 -10.05 -4.37 -18.71
C ARG A 215 -11.06 -3.50 -17.97
N GLN A 216 -11.35 -3.84 -16.71
CA GLN A 216 -12.26 -3.07 -15.86
C GLN A 216 -11.74 -1.63 -15.65
N ALA A 217 -10.45 -1.47 -15.31
CA ALA A 217 -9.82 -0.16 -15.12
C ALA A 217 -9.86 0.68 -16.40
N ARG A 218 -9.53 0.10 -17.56
CA ARG A 218 -9.61 0.78 -18.86
C ARG A 218 -11.04 1.20 -19.21
N ALA A 219 -12.02 0.34 -18.96
CA ALA A 219 -13.43 0.66 -19.19
C ALA A 219 -13.91 1.85 -18.32
N ALA A 220 -13.35 1.98 -17.11
CA ALA A 220 -13.60 3.08 -16.20
C ALA A 220 -12.69 4.31 -16.40
N GLY A 221 -11.73 4.25 -17.33
CA GLY A 221 -10.74 5.31 -17.54
C GLY A 221 -9.81 5.54 -16.35
N LYS A 222 -9.55 4.50 -15.53
CA LYS A 222 -8.69 4.57 -14.34
C LYS A 222 -7.33 3.94 -14.59
N ALA A 223 -6.33 4.36 -13.83
CA ALA A 223 -4.98 3.87 -13.98
C ALA A 223 -4.85 2.41 -13.51
N PHE A 224 -3.92 1.69 -14.11
CA PHE A 224 -3.59 0.32 -13.74
C PHE A 224 -2.07 0.15 -13.63
N HIS A 225 -1.60 -0.54 -12.60
CA HIS A 225 -0.18 -0.80 -12.41
C HIS A 225 0.08 -2.27 -12.11
N MET A 226 0.71 -2.97 -13.05
CA MET A 226 1.23 -4.31 -12.83
C MET A 226 2.60 -4.24 -12.16
N LYS A 227 2.65 -4.64 -10.89
CA LYS A 227 3.88 -4.62 -10.10
C LYS A 227 4.77 -5.82 -10.44
N GLN A 228 4.25 -7.03 -10.21
CA GLN A 228 4.99 -8.29 -10.30
C GLN A 228 4.05 -9.48 -10.54
N LEU A 229 4.51 -10.49 -11.28
CA LEU A 229 3.87 -11.81 -11.32
C LEU A 229 4.16 -12.58 -10.02
N SER A 230 3.40 -13.66 -9.76
CA SER A 230 3.67 -14.51 -8.59
C SER A 230 4.98 -15.27 -8.76
N GLN A 231 5.76 -15.36 -7.67
CA GLN A 231 7.00 -16.14 -7.68
C GLN A 231 6.74 -17.65 -7.87
N ALA A 232 5.53 -18.13 -7.54
CA ALA A 232 5.14 -19.53 -7.71
C ALA A 232 5.07 -19.94 -9.19
N ASP A 233 4.49 -19.06 -10.01
CA ASP A 233 4.17 -19.35 -11.41
C ASP A 233 5.28 -18.93 -12.35
N HIS A 234 5.98 -17.84 -12.00
CA HIS A 234 6.99 -17.24 -12.85
C HIS A 234 8.26 -16.89 -12.07
N PRO A 235 9.00 -17.87 -11.53
CA PRO A 235 10.19 -17.62 -10.73
C PRO A 235 11.29 -16.87 -11.49
N GLN A 236 11.32 -16.99 -12.82
CA GLN A 236 12.27 -16.28 -13.69
C GLN A 236 11.80 -14.87 -14.08
N SER A 237 10.49 -14.61 -14.11
CA SER A 237 9.90 -13.30 -14.42
C SER A 237 9.59 -12.47 -13.17
N TYR A 238 9.75 -13.05 -11.98
CA TYR A 238 9.42 -12.41 -10.72
C TYR A 238 10.26 -11.13 -10.54
N GLY A 239 9.59 -9.98 -10.63
CA GLY A 239 10.22 -8.66 -10.54
C GLY A 239 10.89 -8.17 -11.83
N ASP A 240 10.92 -8.97 -12.90
CA ASP A 240 11.45 -8.58 -14.21
C ASP A 240 10.31 -8.18 -15.15
N PHE A 241 10.05 -6.87 -15.21
CA PHE A 241 8.93 -6.28 -15.95
C PHE A 241 8.97 -6.60 -17.45
N GLU A 242 10.15 -6.68 -18.04
CA GLU A 242 10.34 -6.90 -19.48
C GLU A 242 9.88 -8.30 -19.91
N THR A 243 9.78 -9.23 -18.96
CA THR A 243 9.36 -10.61 -19.21
C THR A 243 7.87 -10.83 -18.99
N PHE A 244 7.10 -9.81 -18.61
CA PHE A 244 5.65 -9.94 -18.44
C PHE A 244 4.99 -10.11 -19.80
N PRO A 245 3.79 -10.73 -19.88
CA PRO A 245 2.94 -10.64 -21.05
C PRO A 245 2.81 -9.18 -21.51
N ALA A 246 3.01 -8.93 -22.80
CA ALA A 246 3.09 -7.57 -23.36
C ALA A 246 1.86 -6.72 -23.02
N ASP A 247 0.68 -7.34 -22.91
CA ASP A 247 -0.56 -6.67 -22.55
C ASP A 247 -0.64 -6.22 -21.08
N LEU A 248 0.15 -6.84 -20.21
CA LEU A 248 0.29 -6.52 -18.78
C LEU A 248 1.55 -5.72 -18.45
N GLN A 249 2.34 -5.32 -19.45
CA GLN A 249 3.44 -4.37 -19.27
C GLN A 249 2.89 -2.94 -19.10
N VAL A 250 2.12 -2.72 -18.04
CA VAL A 250 1.41 -1.47 -17.75
C VAL A 250 1.81 -0.99 -16.35
N ARG A 251 2.32 0.23 -16.24
CA ARG A 251 2.72 0.88 -14.97
C ARG A 251 2.22 2.32 -14.92
N GLU A 252 0.91 2.48 -14.96
CA GLU A 252 0.24 3.76 -14.92
C GLU A 252 -0.10 4.13 -13.48
N LEU A 253 0.10 5.40 -13.13
CA LEU A 253 -0.27 5.97 -11.84
C LEU A 253 -0.99 7.30 -12.10
N PRO A 254 -1.89 7.73 -11.21
CA PRO A 254 -2.58 9.00 -11.36
C PRO A 254 -1.56 10.15 -11.26
N ALA A 255 -1.89 11.26 -11.93
CA ALA A 255 -1.07 12.46 -11.99
C ALA A 255 -0.95 13.16 -10.63
#